data_AF-A0A956J1X3-F1
#
_entry.id   AF-A0A956J1X3-F1
#
_cell.length_a   1.000
_cell.length_b   1.000
_cell.length_c   1.000
_cell.angle_alpha   90.00
_cell.angle_beta   90.00
_cell.angle_gamma   90.00
#
_symmetry.space_group_name_H-M   'P 1'
#
loop_
_entity.id
_entity.type
_entity.pdbx_description
1 polymer ?
#
loop_
_entity_poly.entity_id
_entity_poly.type
_entity_poly.pdbx_seq_one_letter_code
_entity_poly.pdbx_strand_id
1 'polypeptide(L)'
;MSSTDTQFKPGRSGNPGGRPKGSLNKRTKVAIALDAAAEDVTKAVIAAAKDGDMQAAKLCLDRIQPPLRNEGPRVQFEYDRTAPLVEQAQQVFTAIAKGECDVDTGKILIECLTAFARLKEVDDLAVRISQLEEAALAGAATQGVLGRVMLKEPTA
;
A
#
# COMPACT_ATOMS: atom_id res chain seq x y z
N MET A 1 -19.77 43.74 -14.58
CA MET A 1 -20.03 42.32 -14.26
C MET A 1 -19.59 42.08 -12.83
N SER A 2 -20.50 42.21 -11.87
CA SER A 2 -20.18 42.02 -10.44
C SER A 2 -20.37 40.55 -10.11
N SER A 3 -19.27 39.86 -9.80
CA SER A 3 -19.21 38.47 -9.39
C SER A 3 -20.00 38.26 -8.11
N THR A 4 -21.11 37.51 -8.18
CA THR A 4 -21.84 37.08 -7.00
C THR A 4 -20.96 36.13 -6.20
N ASP A 5 -20.46 36.59 -5.06
CA ASP A 5 -19.75 35.79 -4.08
C ASP A 5 -20.70 34.70 -3.56
N THR A 6 -20.42 33.46 -3.97
CA THR A 6 -21.22 32.26 -3.62
C THR A 6 -20.70 31.57 -2.37
N GLN A 7 -19.68 32.13 -1.71
CA GLN A 7 -19.02 31.47 -0.59
C GLN A 7 -19.72 31.83 0.73
N PHE A 8 -20.15 30.80 1.46
CA PHE A 8 -20.76 30.99 2.78
C PHE A 8 -19.74 31.55 3.78
N LYS A 9 -20.19 32.52 4.61
CA LYS A 9 -19.36 33.11 5.67
C LYS A 9 -18.88 32.01 6.65
N PRO A 10 -17.60 32.01 7.07
CA PRO A 10 -17.10 31.08 8.07
C PRO A 10 -18.00 31.06 9.31
N GLY A 11 -18.48 29.87 9.71
CA GLY A 11 -19.36 29.69 10.86
C GLY A 11 -20.87 29.92 10.61
N ARG A 12 -21.28 30.36 9.41
CA ARG A 12 -22.68 30.49 8.99
C ARG A 12 -22.95 29.54 7.83
N SER A 13 -23.50 28.37 8.11
CA SER A 13 -23.97 27.48 7.04
C SER A 13 -25.13 28.15 6.28
N GLY A 14 -25.14 28.01 4.95
CA GLY A 14 -26.21 28.53 4.09
C GLY A 14 -27.59 27.93 4.32
N ASN A 15 -27.67 26.82 5.08
CA ASN A 15 -28.91 26.20 5.50
C ASN A 15 -29.02 26.24 7.03
N PRO A 16 -29.63 27.30 7.62
CA PRO A 16 -29.84 27.40 9.06
C PRO A 16 -30.67 26.26 9.67
N GLY A 17 -31.52 25.60 8.86
CA GLY A 17 -32.25 24.37 9.21
C GLY A 17 -31.51 23.09 8.86
N GLY A 18 -30.23 23.21 8.50
CA GLY A 18 -29.33 22.09 8.28
C GLY A 18 -29.20 21.25 9.53
N ARG A 19 -28.60 20.07 9.36
CA ARG A 19 -28.50 19.08 10.40
C ARG A 19 -27.86 19.68 11.67
N PRO A 20 -28.53 19.63 12.84
CA PRO A 20 -28.05 20.29 14.04
C PRO A 20 -26.71 19.69 14.51
N LYS A 21 -25.83 20.57 14.99
CA LYS A 21 -24.50 20.20 15.52
C LYS A 21 -24.68 19.21 16.67
N GLY A 22 -24.03 18.03 16.57
CA GLY A 22 -24.14 16.95 17.56
C GLY A 22 -25.25 15.93 17.31
N SER A 23 -26.03 16.05 16.24
CA SER A 23 -27.05 15.05 15.92
C SER A 23 -26.46 13.72 15.46
N LEU A 24 -26.64 12.69 16.28
CA LEU A 24 -26.18 11.34 15.99
C LEU A 24 -26.90 10.74 14.78
N ASN A 25 -26.12 10.15 13.87
CA ASN A 25 -26.65 9.35 12.77
C ASN A 25 -27.36 8.12 13.29
N LYS A 26 -28.35 7.60 12.55
CA LYS A 26 -29.02 6.34 12.88
C LYS A 26 -28.00 5.23 13.18
N ARG A 27 -26.95 5.12 12.36
CA ARG A 27 -25.83 4.19 12.57
C ARG A 27 -25.11 4.38 13.91
N THR A 28 -24.84 5.63 14.31
CA THR A 28 -24.17 5.93 15.58
C THR A 28 -25.07 5.60 16.77
N LYS A 29 -26.38 5.84 16.67
CA LYS A 29 -27.35 5.46 17.70
C LYS A 29 -27.40 3.94 17.91
N VAL A 30 -27.39 3.18 16.81
CA VAL A 30 -27.35 1.71 16.86
C VAL A 30 -26.05 1.21 17.47
N ALA A 31 -24.89 1.79 17.11
CA ALA A 31 -23.61 1.41 17.70
C ALA A 31 -23.57 1.62 19.21
N ILE A 32 -24.06 2.77 19.70
CA ILE A 32 -24.13 3.07 21.15
C ILE A 32 -25.06 2.09 21.86
N ALA A 33 -26.23 1.79 21.29
CA ALA A 33 -27.17 0.85 21.87
C ALA A 33 -26.60 -0.58 21.91
N LEU A 34 -25.86 -0.98 20.87
CA LEU A 34 -25.24 -2.30 20.80
C LEU A 34 -24.10 -2.44 21.82
N ASP A 35 -23.30 -1.40 22.01
CA ASP A 35 -22.22 -1.38 23.01
C ASP A 35 -22.78 -1.47 24.43
N ALA A 36 -23.85 -0.73 24.71
CA ALA A 36 -24.55 -0.81 26.00
C ALA A 36 -25.17 -2.19 26.27
N ALA A 37 -25.57 -2.92 25.21
CA ALA A 37 -26.15 -4.25 25.31
C ALA A 37 -25.13 -5.39 25.11
N ALA A 38 -23.83 -5.08 25.00
CA ALA A 38 -22.82 -6.04 24.58
C ALA A 38 -22.75 -7.27 25.50
N GLU A 39 -22.88 -7.07 26.82
CA GLU A 39 -22.84 -8.15 27.79
C GLU A 39 -24.02 -9.12 27.63
N ASP A 40 -25.24 -8.58 27.49
CA ASP A 40 -26.45 -9.39 27.36
C ASP A 40 -26.51 -10.13 26.02
N VAL A 41 -26.08 -9.47 24.94
CA VAL A 41 -25.92 -10.12 23.63
C VAL A 41 -24.91 -11.27 23.73
N THR A 42 -23.80 -11.07 24.44
CA THR A 42 -22.79 -12.13 24.63
C THR A 42 -23.38 -13.32 25.39
N LYS A 43 -24.13 -13.09 26.47
CA LYS A 43 -24.81 -14.16 27.23
C LYS A 43 -25.80 -14.93 26.36
N ALA A 44 -26.60 -14.23 25.55
CA ALA A 44 -27.56 -14.85 24.65
C ALA A 44 -26.89 -15.73 23.58
N VAL A 45 -25.79 -15.25 22.98
CA VAL A 45 -25.02 -16.03 22.00
C VAL A 45 -24.40 -17.28 22.64
N ILE A 46 -23.89 -17.18 23.87
CA ILE A 46 -23.36 -18.35 24.60
C ILE A 46 -24.48 -19.36 24.90
N ALA A 47 -25.67 -18.91 25.29
CA ALA A 47 -26.81 -19.79 25.53
C ALA A 47 -27.23 -20.52 24.24
N ALA A 48 -27.39 -19.80 23.14
CA ALA A 48 -27.72 -20.38 21.84
C ALA A 48 -26.67 -21.40 21.36
N ALA A 49 -25.38 -21.12 21.59
CA ALA A 49 -24.30 -22.06 21.28
C ALA A 49 -24.41 -23.35 22.11
N LYS A 50 -24.78 -23.26 23.38
CA LYS A 50 -24.99 -24.43 24.26
C LYS A 50 -26.22 -25.25 23.86
N ASP A 51 -27.26 -24.59 23.34
CA ASP A 51 -28.48 -25.23 22.86
C ASP A 51 -28.33 -25.87 21.47
N GLY A 52 -27.17 -25.75 20.83
CA GLY A 52 -26.82 -26.45 19.59
C GLY A 52 -26.84 -25.59 18.32
N ASP A 53 -26.95 -24.27 18.43
CA ASP A 53 -26.76 -23.39 17.28
C ASP A 53 -25.26 -23.36 16.87
N MET A 54 -24.95 -24.04 15.77
CA MET A 54 -23.59 -24.13 15.23
C MET A 54 -23.01 -22.79 14.77
N GLN A 55 -23.85 -21.81 14.38
CA GLN A 55 -23.37 -20.47 14.02
C GLN A 55 -22.95 -19.69 15.27
N ALA A 56 -23.76 -19.74 16.33
CA ALA A 56 -23.41 -19.15 17.63
C ALA A 56 -22.15 -19.82 18.22
N ALA A 57 -22.05 -21.15 18.14
CA ALA A 57 -20.87 -21.90 18.56
C ALA A 57 -19.61 -21.47 17.79
N LYS A 58 -19.70 -21.31 16.46
CA LYS A 58 -18.59 -20.81 15.64
C LYS A 58 -18.15 -19.41 16.08
N LEU A 59 -19.08 -18.48 16.32
CA LEU A 59 -18.77 -17.13 16.79
C LEU A 59 -18.03 -17.13 18.14
N CYS A 60 -18.44 -18.00 19.06
CA CYS A 60 -17.76 -18.19 20.33
C CYS A 60 -16.36 -18.81 20.14
N LEU A 61 -16.24 -19.84 19.30
CA LEU A 61 -14.97 -20.53 19.05
C LEU A 61 -13.94 -19.63 18.35
N ASP A 62 -14.34 -18.84 17.36
CA ASP A 62 -13.48 -17.88 16.66
C ASP A 62 -12.90 -16.80 17.61
N ARG A 63 -13.56 -16.56 18.76
CA ARG A 63 -13.13 -15.63 19.82
C ARG A 63 -12.25 -16.27 20.89
N ILE A 64 -12.59 -17.50 21.29
CA ILE A 64 -11.85 -18.26 22.31
C ILE A 64 -10.53 -18.78 21.74
N GLN A 65 -10.58 -19.30 20.52
CA GLN A 65 -9.44 -19.83 19.81
C GLN A 65 -9.26 -19.03 18.53
N PRO A 66 -8.36 -18.02 18.53
CA PRO A 66 -8.08 -17.29 17.30
C PRO A 66 -7.70 -18.31 16.21
N PRO A 67 -8.14 -18.09 14.96
CA PRO A 67 -7.81 -18.98 13.86
C PRO A 67 -6.29 -19.13 13.84
N LEU A 68 -5.83 -20.38 13.81
CA LEU A 68 -4.40 -20.69 13.74
C LEU A 68 -3.84 -19.91 12.57
N ARG A 69 -3.06 -18.86 12.85
CA ARG A 69 -2.28 -18.22 11.80
C ARG A 69 -1.29 -19.29 11.37
N ASN A 70 -1.20 -19.53 10.07
CA ASN A 70 -0.23 -20.47 9.52
C ASN A 70 1.17 -19.89 9.77
N GLU A 71 1.72 -20.11 10.97
CA GLU A 71 3.13 -19.92 11.25
C GLU A 71 3.81 -21.14 10.64
N GLY A 72 4.11 -21.03 9.33
CA GLY A 72 4.93 -22.02 8.65
C GLY A 72 6.23 -22.25 9.41
N PRO A 73 6.82 -23.46 9.32
CA PRO A 73 8.13 -23.72 9.91
C PRO A 73 9.12 -22.66 9.41
N ARG A 74 10.04 -22.24 10.28
CA ARG A 74 11.07 -21.27 9.91
C ARG A 74 11.90 -21.85 8.78
N VAL A 75 11.77 -21.26 7.60
CA VAL A 75 12.51 -21.65 6.40
C VAL A 75 13.97 -21.23 6.55
N GLN A 76 14.89 -22.17 6.36
CA GLN A 76 16.33 -21.94 6.36
C GLN A 76 16.92 -22.65 5.14
N PHE A 77 17.48 -21.87 4.22
CA PHE A 77 18.24 -22.39 3.07
C PHE A 77 19.39 -21.43 2.76
N GLU A 78 20.40 -21.94 2.06
CA GLU A 78 21.52 -21.13 1.60
C GLU A 78 21.04 -20.10 0.58
N TYR A 79 21.29 -18.82 0.86
CA TYR A 79 20.85 -17.71 0.02
C TYR A 79 21.96 -16.69 -0.15
N ASP A 80 22.34 -16.43 -1.40
CA ASP A 80 23.30 -15.39 -1.75
C ASP A 80 22.59 -14.11 -2.15
N ARG A 81 22.57 -13.14 -1.23
CA ARG A 81 21.99 -11.80 -1.45
C ARG A 81 22.75 -10.93 -2.45
N THR A 82 23.97 -11.31 -2.82
CA THR A 82 24.83 -10.55 -3.74
C THR A 82 24.71 -11.00 -5.20
N ALA A 83 24.14 -12.18 -5.41
CA ALA A 83 23.91 -12.74 -6.74
C ALA A 83 22.89 -11.90 -7.55
N PRO A 84 22.86 -12.02 -8.89
CA PRO A 84 21.80 -11.45 -9.71
C PRO A 84 20.41 -11.91 -9.27
N LEU A 85 19.38 -11.06 -9.45
CA LEU A 85 18.01 -11.33 -8.99
C LEU A 85 17.41 -12.62 -9.58
N VAL A 86 17.80 -12.97 -10.81
CA VAL A 86 17.37 -14.21 -11.46
C VAL A 86 17.97 -15.44 -10.76
N GLU A 87 19.25 -15.37 -10.37
CA GLU A 87 19.92 -16.44 -9.62
C GLU A 87 19.35 -16.55 -8.20
N GLN A 88 19.03 -15.42 -7.56
CA GLN A 88 18.33 -15.41 -6.27
C GLN A 88 16.98 -16.13 -6.35
N ALA A 89 16.20 -15.89 -7.41
CA ALA A 89 14.94 -16.60 -7.63
C ALA A 89 15.14 -18.11 -7.87
N GLN A 90 16.19 -18.51 -8.60
CA GLN A 90 16.55 -19.91 -8.80
C GLN A 90 16.95 -20.61 -7.50
N GLN A 91 17.64 -19.91 -6.59
CA GLN A 91 17.96 -20.44 -5.26
C GLN A 91 16.69 -20.71 -4.45
N VAL A 92 15.70 -19.80 -4.51
CA VAL A 92 14.38 -20.02 -3.88
C VAL A 92 13.68 -21.25 -4.47
N PHE A 93 13.66 -21.41 -5.80
CA PHE A 93 13.07 -22.59 -6.44
C PHE A 93 13.80 -23.88 -6.06
N THR A 94 15.12 -23.84 -5.93
CA THR A 94 15.92 -24.98 -5.49
C THR A 94 15.59 -25.36 -4.06
N ALA A 95 15.42 -24.39 -3.16
CA ALA A 95 15.00 -24.63 -1.77
C ALA A 95 13.60 -25.27 -1.69
N ILE A 96 12.67 -24.84 -2.55
CA ILE A 96 11.34 -25.46 -2.66
C ILE A 96 11.46 -26.91 -3.16
N ALA A 97 12.26 -27.16 -4.19
CA ALA A 97 12.45 -28.49 -4.76
C ALA A 97 13.11 -29.48 -3.77
N LYS A 98 13.98 -29.00 -2.88
CA LYS A 98 14.61 -29.78 -1.80
C LYS A 98 13.70 -30.01 -0.59
N GLY A 99 12.57 -29.30 -0.50
CA GLY A 99 11.67 -29.35 0.66
C GLY A 99 12.15 -28.52 1.87
N GLU A 100 13.13 -27.62 1.66
CA GLU A 100 13.63 -26.70 2.68
C GLU A 100 12.68 -25.50 2.90
N CYS A 101 11.86 -25.19 1.89
CA CYS A 101 10.89 -24.11 1.87
C CYS A 101 9.53 -24.62 1.37
N ASP A 102 8.43 -24.18 2.00
CA ASP A 102 7.09 -24.47 1.51
C ASP A 102 6.72 -23.59 0.30
N VAL A 103 5.74 -24.02 -0.48
CA VAL A 103 5.35 -23.34 -1.73
C VAL A 103 4.75 -21.95 -1.47
N ASP A 104 3.99 -21.78 -0.39
CA ASP A 104 3.39 -20.49 -0.03
C ASP A 104 4.43 -19.50 0.47
N THR A 105 5.38 -19.92 1.32
CA THR A 105 6.53 -19.06 1.68
C THR A 105 7.38 -18.74 0.44
N GLY A 106 7.60 -19.71 -0.44
CA GLY A 106 8.30 -19.52 -1.71
C GLY A 106 7.67 -18.42 -2.58
N LYS A 107 6.34 -18.42 -2.73
CA LYS A 107 5.62 -17.36 -3.45
C LYS A 107 5.86 -15.99 -2.84
N ILE A 108 5.75 -15.87 -1.52
CA ILE A 108 5.98 -14.61 -0.80
C ILE A 108 7.41 -14.10 -1.06
N LEU A 109 8.42 -14.99 -1.03
CA LEU A 109 9.81 -14.62 -1.32
C LEU A 109 10.01 -14.12 -2.76
N ILE A 110 9.37 -14.77 -3.74
CA ILE A 110 9.42 -14.33 -5.15
C ILE A 110 8.70 -12.98 -5.35
N GLU A 111 7.59 -12.74 -4.64
CA GLU A 111 6.92 -11.44 -4.66
C GLU A 111 7.82 -10.34 -4.08
N CYS A 112 8.52 -10.61 -2.97
CA CYS A 112 9.51 -9.68 -2.40
C CYS A 112 10.66 -9.40 -3.39
N LEU A 113 11.19 -10.43 -4.06
CA LEU A 113 12.21 -10.28 -5.10
C LEU A 113 11.74 -9.42 -6.27
N THR A 114 10.49 -9.60 -6.71
CA THR A 114 9.89 -8.80 -7.77
C THR A 114 9.75 -7.33 -7.36
N ALA A 115 9.35 -7.06 -6.12
CA ALA A 115 9.30 -5.70 -5.59
C ALA A 115 10.69 -5.06 -5.57
N PHE A 116 11.73 -5.81 -5.20
CA PHE A 116 13.10 -5.34 -5.22
C PHE A 116 13.63 -5.08 -6.64
N ALA A 117 13.29 -5.94 -7.60
CA ALA A 117 13.63 -5.73 -9.02
C ALA A 117 13.09 -4.40 -9.55
N ARG A 118 11.84 -4.06 -9.20
CA ARG A 118 11.23 -2.78 -9.57
C ARG A 118 11.95 -1.58 -8.95
N LEU A 119 12.41 -1.69 -7.70
CA LEU A 119 13.20 -0.62 -7.07
C LEU A 119 14.52 -0.39 -7.82
N LYS A 120 15.22 -1.48 -8.14
CA LYS A 120 16.46 -1.41 -8.91
C LYS A 120 16.25 -0.81 -10.30
N GLU A 121 15.17 -1.18 -10.99
CA GLU A 121 14.80 -0.60 -12.28
C GLU A 121 14.58 0.92 -12.18
N VAL A 122 13.91 1.38 -11.11
CA VAL A 122 13.70 2.82 -10.87
C VAL A 122 15.04 3.54 -10.67
N ASP A 123 15.94 2.98 -9.87
CA ASP A 123 17.28 3.55 -9.64
C ASP A 123 18.11 3.58 -10.93
N ASP A 124 18.14 2.47 -11.68
CA ASP A 124 18.89 2.37 -12.94
C ASP A 124 18.35 3.36 -13.99
N LEU A 125 17.02 3.55 -14.05
CA LEU A 125 16.40 4.54 -14.93
C LEU A 125 16.72 5.97 -14.49
N ALA A 126 16.74 6.27 -13.18
CA ALA A 126 17.11 7.58 -12.66
C ALA A 126 18.53 7.96 -13.07
N VAL A 127 19.49 7.04 -12.91
CA VAL A 127 20.89 7.23 -13.33
C VAL A 127 20.98 7.51 -14.83
N ARG A 128 20.30 6.72 -15.65
CA ARG A 128 20.30 6.89 -17.12
C ARG A 128 19.68 8.22 -17.55
N ILE A 129 18.61 8.65 -16.88
CA ILE A 129 17.98 9.95 -17.15
C ILE A 129 18.95 11.09 -16.84
N SER A 130 19.60 11.08 -15.67
CA SER A 130 20.58 12.12 -15.31
C SER A 130 21.74 12.19 -16.31
N GLN A 131 22.26 11.04 -16.76
CA GLN A 131 23.32 11.01 -17.79
C GLN A 131 22.85 11.60 -19.12
N LEU A 132 21.60 11.32 -19.53
CA LEU A 132 21.03 11.88 -20.75
C LEU A 132 20.78 13.39 -20.61
N GLU A 133 20.34 13.87 -19.45
CA GLU A 133 20.15 15.28 -19.16
C GLU A 133 21.48 16.05 -19.21
N GLU A 134 22.54 15.51 -18.62
CA GLU A 134 23.90 16.08 -18.68
C GLU A 134 24.42 16.12 -20.13
N ALA A 135 24.26 15.03 -20.88
CA ALA A 135 24.66 14.95 -22.27
C ALA A 135 23.87 15.95 -23.15
N ALA A 136 22.57 16.10 -22.91
CA ALA A 136 21.73 17.08 -23.59
C ALA A 136 22.14 18.52 -23.26
N LEU A 137 22.49 18.81 -22.00
CA LEU A 137 22.97 20.13 -21.57
C LEU A 137 24.31 20.47 -22.23
N ALA A 138 25.22 19.50 -22.30
CA ALA A 138 26.51 19.65 -22.98
C ALA A 138 26.35 19.86 -24.50
N GLY A 139 25.41 19.16 -25.12
CA GLY A 139 25.02 19.35 -26.53
C GLY A 139 24.43 20.74 -26.80
N ALA A 140 23.56 21.23 -25.91
CA ALA A 140 22.99 22.57 -26.02
C ALA A 140 24.05 23.68 -25.85
N ALA A 141 25.01 23.48 -24.95
CA ALA A 141 26.14 24.39 -24.77
C ALA A 141 27.04 24.45 -26.03
N THR A 142 27.26 23.32 -26.70
CA THR A 142 28.06 23.25 -27.94
C THR A 142 27.33 23.87 -29.14
N GLN A 143 26.01 23.69 -29.26
CA GLN A 143 25.22 24.38 -30.30
C GLN A 143 25.11 25.90 -30.08
N GLY A 144 25.03 26.36 -28.82
CA GLY A 144 24.98 27.78 -28.49
C GLY A 144 26.29 28.55 -28.76
N VAL A 145 27.44 27.86 -28.72
CA VAL A 145 28.75 28.44 -29.09
C VAL A 145 28.89 28.53 -30.62
N LEU A 146 28.48 27.51 -31.37
CA LEU A 146 28.46 27.54 -32.84
C LEU A 146 27.56 28.66 -33.39
N GLY A 147 26.39 28.90 -32.78
CA GLY A 147 25.50 30.02 -33.15
C GLY A 147 26.09 31.41 -32.90
N ARG A 148 26.99 31.57 -31.91
CA ARG A 148 27.69 32.84 -31.62
C ARG A 148 28.91 33.06 -32.52
N VAL A 149 29.56 32.00 -32.98
CA VAL A 149 30.72 32.09 -33.89
C VAL A 149 30.26 32.41 -35.33
N MET A 150 29.11 31.91 -35.77
CA MET A 150 28.58 32.21 -37.12
C MET A 150 28.04 33.64 -37.33
N LEU A 151 27.88 34.45 -36.28
CA LEU A 151 27.40 35.84 -36.38
C LEU A 151 28.53 36.89 -36.33
N LYS A 152 29.81 36.48 -36.31
CA LYS A 152 30.95 37.40 -36.42
C LYS A 152 31.74 37.09 -37.70
N GLU A 153 31.33 37.73 -38.79
CA GLU A 153 32.18 37.94 -39.97
C GLU A 153 32.04 39.40 -40.45
N PRO A 154 33.04 39.93 -41.19
CA PRO A 154 33.86 41.02 -40.70
C PRO A 154 33.40 42.40 -41.16
N THR A 155 33.70 43.40 -40.32
CA THR A 155 33.65 44.82 -40.64
C THR A 155 34.50 45.14 -41.88
N ALA A 156 33.86 45.70 -42.91
CA ALA A 156 34.49 46.51 -43.95
C ALA A 156 34.42 48.00 -43.56
#